data_AF-A0A530ZPL6-F1
#
_entry.id   AF-A0A530ZPL6-F1
#
_cell.length_a   1.000
_cell.length_b   1.000
_cell.length_c   1.000
_cell.angle_alpha   90.00
_cell.angle_beta   90.00
_cell.angle_gamma   90.00
#
_symmetry.space_group_name_H-M   'P 1'
#
loop_
_entity.id
_entity.type
_entity.pdbx_description
1 polymer ?
#
loop_
_entity_poly.entity_id
_entity_poly.type
_entity_poly.pdbx_seq_one_letter_code
_entity_poly.pdbx_strand_id
1 'polypeptide(L)'
;MWVAGVIRPVLAQALQTVESGKEIELAGISDRFRAIATFRNDKQDLCREFEVDSQDRSTAMSVACRSGDEWRVSFAVVAPGDAGGYAPASSTEALDAYLSAIEAGAPMSAEEEVKALDEIRQKDRK
;
A
#
# COMPACT_ATOMS: atom_id res chain seq x y z
N MET A 1 2.97 9.21 -11.69
CA MET A 1 1.81 9.75 -10.95
C MET A 1 0.78 8.66 -10.76
N TRP A 2 0.60 8.25 -9.51
CA TRP A 2 -0.37 7.24 -9.08
C TRP A 2 -1.67 7.96 -8.76
N VAL A 3 -2.78 7.51 -9.33
CA VAL A 3 -4.10 8.12 -9.12
C VAL A 3 -4.96 7.07 -8.42
N ALA A 4 -5.73 7.50 -7.42
CA ALA A 4 -6.73 6.64 -6.78
C ALA A 4 -7.59 5.93 -7.83
N GLY A 5 -7.75 4.61 -7.69
CA GLY A 5 -8.52 3.77 -8.61
C GLY A 5 -7.76 3.15 -9.80
N VAL A 6 -6.52 3.53 -10.13
CA VAL A 6 -5.74 2.88 -11.20
C VAL A 6 -4.43 2.30 -10.66
N ILE A 7 -4.38 0.98 -10.54
CA ILE A 7 -3.17 0.26 -10.16
C ILE A 7 -2.45 -0.26 -11.41
N ARG A 8 -1.18 0.13 -11.56
CA ARG A 8 -0.31 -0.45 -12.59
C ARG A 8 -0.03 -1.91 -12.26
N PRO A 9 0.11 -2.81 -13.25
CA PRO A 9 0.39 -4.23 -12.99
C PRO A 9 1.61 -4.46 -12.10
N VAL A 10 2.66 -3.63 -12.23
CA VAL A 10 3.86 -3.70 -11.39
C VAL A 10 3.57 -3.44 -9.90
N LEU A 11 2.67 -2.49 -9.59
CA LEU A 11 2.25 -2.21 -8.22
C LEU A 11 1.32 -3.31 -7.69
N ALA A 12 0.39 -3.81 -8.52
CA ALA A 12 -0.44 -4.96 -8.14
C ALA A 12 0.41 -6.17 -7.76
N GLN A 13 1.49 -6.45 -8.50
CA GLN A 13 2.42 -7.52 -8.16
C GLN A 13 3.21 -7.23 -6.87
N ALA A 14 3.66 -5.99 -6.65
CA ALA A 14 4.34 -5.62 -5.41
C ALA A 14 3.41 -5.81 -4.19
N LEU A 15 2.15 -5.39 -4.30
CA LEU A 15 1.11 -5.57 -3.28
C LEU A 15 0.81 -7.05 -2.97
N GLN A 16 1.17 -7.99 -3.85
CA GLN A 16 0.98 -9.43 -3.60
C GLN A 16 2.25 -10.14 -3.12
N THR A 17 3.43 -9.55 -3.29
CA THR A 17 4.70 -10.27 -3.14
C THR A 17 5.63 -9.70 -2.09
N VAL A 18 5.60 -8.39 -1.87
CA VAL A 18 6.49 -7.72 -0.91
C VAL A 18 5.85 -7.79 0.47
N GLU A 19 6.51 -8.42 1.45
CA GLU A 19 6.05 -8.45 2.85
C GLU A 19 6.22 -7.08 3.52
N SER A 20 5.41 -6.81 4.54
CA SER A 20 5.50 -5.60 5.36
C SER A 20 6.91 -5.44 5.96
N GLY A 21 7.42 -4.21 5.95
CA GLY A 21 8.79 -3.89 6.38
C GLY A 21 9.86 -4.10 5.30
N LYS A 22 9.52 -4.60 4.10
CA LYS A 22 10.43 -4.72 2.96
C LYS A 22 10.18 -3.64 1.91
N GLU A 23 11.23 -3.34 1.14
CA GLU A 23 11.18 -2.41 0.02
C GLU A 23 11.77 -3.02 -1.26
N ILE A 24 11.27 -2.57 -2.41
CA ILE A 24 11.77 -2.92 -3.74
C ILE A 24 11.74 -1.69 -4.65
N GLU A 25 12.55 -1.69 -5.70
CA GLU A 25 12.36 -0.78 -6.82
C GLU A 25 11.27 -1.34 -7.76
N LEU A 26 10.31 -0.50 -8.13
CA LEU A 26 9.29 -0.84 -9.10
C LEU A 26 9.90 -0.83 -10.51
N ALA A 27 9.92 -2.00 -11.13
CA ALA A 27 10.49 -2.19 -12.45
C ALA A 27 9.88 -1.22 -13.50
N GLY A 28 10.75 -0.60 -14.29
CA GLY A 28 10.38 0.24 -15.44
C GLY A 28 10.04 1.70 -15.14
N ILE A 29 9.98 2.11 -13.86
CA ILE A 29 9.67 3.49 -13.48
C ILE A 29 10.58 4.06 -12.40
N SER A 30 11.48 3.25 -11.82
CA SER A 30 12.46 3.66 -10.81
C SER A 30 11.86 4.33 -9.57
N ASP A 31 10.56 4.15 -9.35
CA ASP A 31 9.90 4.46 -8.08
C ASP A 31 10.27 3.37 -7.07
N ARG A 32 10.50 3.72 -5.80
CA ARG A 32 10.76 2.75 -4.73
C ARG A 32 9.46 2.48 -3.96
N PHE A 33 9.06 1.22 -3.90
CA PHE A 33 7.90 0.76 -3.13
C PHE A 33 8.35 0.20 -1.79
N ARG A 34 7.69 0.62 -0.71
CA ARG A 34 7.88 0.06 0.63
C ARG A 34 6.54 -0.40 1.20
N ALA A 35 6.43 -1.67 1.55
CA ALA A 35 5.27 -2.18 2.25
C ALA A 35 5.38 -1.83 3.75
N ILE A 36 4.30 -1.31 4.32
CA ILE A 36 4.28 -0.87 5.73
C ILE A 36 3.49 -1.86 6.58
N ALA A 37 2.24 -2.11 6.21
CA ALA A 37 1.35 -2.98 6.96
C ALA A 37 0.33 -3.65 6.06
N THR A 38 -0.16 -4.82 6.49
CA THR A 38 -1.33 -5.50 5.94
C THR A 38 -2.36 -5.65 7.04
N PHE A 39 -3.63 -5.35 6.74
CA PHE A 39 -4.74 -5.40 7.68
C PHE A 39 -6.07 -5.68 6.96
N ARG A 40 -7.16 -5.79 7.71
CA ARG A 40 -8.53 -5.86 7.15
C ARG A 40 -9.34 -4.63 7.52
N ASN A 41 -10.21 -4.19 6.63
CA ASN A 41 -11.20 -3.14 6.90
C ASN A 41 -12.52 -3.71 7.46
N ASP A 42 -13.50 -2.84 7.69
CA ASP A 42 -14.89 -3.15 8.04
C ASP A 42 -15.52 -4.28 7.19
N LYS A 43 -15.25 -4.27 5.89
CA LYS A 43 -15.77 -5.24 4.90
C LYS A 43 -14.97 -6.53 4.82
N GLN A 44 -13.93 -6.68 5.65
CA GLN A 44 -12.98 -7.80 5.62
C GLN A 44 -12.14 -7.87 4.33
N ASP A 45 -12.11 -6.80 3.53
CA ASP A 45 -11.20 -6.68 2.40
C ASP A 45 -9.76 -6.64 2.92
N LEU A 46 -8.84 -7.30 2.20
CA LEU A 46 -7.43 -7.25 2.53
C LEU A 46 -6.87 -5.90 2.07
N CYS A 47 -6.41 -5.07 3.00
CA CYS A 47 -5.85 -3.76 2.74
C CYS A 47 -4.36 -3.74 3.05
N ARG A 48 -3.60 -2.95 2.27
CA ARG A 48 -2.18 -2.76 2.45
C ARG A 48 -1.84 -1.29 2.47
N GLU A 49 -1.13 -0.89 3.50
CA GLU A 49 -0.47 0.41 3.60
C GLU A 49 0.94 0.30 3.00
N PHE A 50 1.30 1.29 2.20
CA PHE A 50 2.59 1.33 1.54
C PHE A 50 3.00 2.77 1.20
N GLU A 51 4.29 2.94 1.00
CA GLU A 51 4.87 4.15 0.46
C GLU A 51 5.41 3.92 -0.95
N VAL A 52 5.32 4.95 -1.78
CA VAL A 52 6.02 5.02 -3.06
C VAL A 52 6.84 6.30 -3.10
N ASP A 53 8.17 6.15 -3.11
CA ASP A 53 9.07 7.26 -3.37
C ASP A 53 9.27 7.39 -4.87
N SER A 54 8.98 8.57 -5.40
CA SER A 54 9.20 8.91 -6.81
C SER A 54 10.54 9.61 -7.02
N GLN A 55 11.02 9.56 -8.27
CA GLN A 55 12.30 10.18 -8.65
C GLN A 55 12.35 11.71 -8.43
N ASP A 56 11.19 12.37 -8.42
CA ASP A 56 11.05 13.79 -8.10
C ASP A 56 11.20 14.08 -6.59
N ARG A 57 11.60 13.06 -5.82
CA ARG A 57 11.74 13.04 -4.36
C ARG A 57 10.42 13.10 -3.61
N SER A 58 9.28 13.07 -4.30
CA SER A 58 7.97 13.01 -3.65
C SER A 58 7.74 11.63 -3.05
N THR A 59 7.19 11.56 -1.84
CA THR A 59 6.79 10.30 -1.18
C THR A 59 5.28 10.24 -1.11
N ALA A 60 4.68 9.19 -1.66
CA ALA A 60 3.25 8.95 -1.59
C ALA A 60 2.93 7.90 -0.52
N MET A 61 2.27 8.30 0.57
CA MET A 61 1.68 7.38 1.55
C MET A 61 0.31 6.93 1.06
N SER A 62 0.10 5.64 0.93
CA SER A 62 -1.08 5.09 0.24
C SER A 62 -1.65 3.87 0.95
N VAL A 63 -2.96 3.67 0.78
CA VAL A 63 -3.64 2.41 1.12
C VAL A 63 -4.30 1.85 -0.13
N ALA A 64 -4.06 0.58 -0.40
CA ALA A 64 -4.80 -0.18 -1.41
C ALA A 64 -5.56 -1.32 -0.75
N CYS A 65 -6.84 -1.44 -1.05
CA CYS A 65 -7.67 -2.55 -0.61
C CYS A 65 -7.99 -3.46 -1.79
N ARG A 66 -8.00 -4.75 -1.53
CA ARG A 66 -8.38 -5.75 -2.52
C ARG A 66 -9.89 -5.94 -2.51
N SER A 67 -10.54 -5.57 -3.61
CA SER A 67 -11.98 -5.69 -3.79
C SER A 67 -12.25 -6.72 -4.88
N GLY A 68 -12.70 -7.92 -4.46
CA GLY A 68 -12.83 -9.07 -5.34
C GLY A 68 -11.46 -9.60 -5.78
N ASP A 69 -11.17 -9.49 -7.07
CA ASP A 69 -9.91 -9.98 -7.67
C ASP A 69 -8.94 -8.86 -8.04
N GLU A 70 -9.29 -7.61 -7.72
CA GLU A 70 -8.49 -6.46 -8.07
C GLU A 70 -8.04 -5.68 -6.83
N TRP A 71 -6.79 -5.24 -6.85
CA TRP A 71 -6.31 -4.21 -5.94
C TRP A 71 -6.79 -2.85 -6.42
N ARG A 72 -7.27 -1.99 -5.49
CA ARG A 72 -7.60 -0.59 -5.77
C ARG A 72 -7.00 0.31 -4.70
N VAL A 73 -6.29 1.35 -5.14
CA VAL A 73 -5.83 2.43 -4.25
C VAL A 73 -7.06 3.22 -3.81
N SER A 74 -7.33 3.19 -2.52
CA SER A 74 -8.48 3.82 -1.86
C SER A 74 -8.09 5.07 -1.08
N PHE A 75 -6.80 5.23 -0.75
CA PHE A 75 -6.23 6.43 -0.17
C PHE A 75 -4.83 6.68 -0.73
N ALA A 76 -4.49 7.95 -0.97
CA ALA A 76 -3.14 8.37 -1.29
C ALA A 76 -2.95 9.84 -0.89
N VAL A 77 -1.88 10.13 -0.16
CA VAL A 77 -1.42 11.49 0.13
C VAL A 77 0.04 11.61 -0.32
N VAL A 78 0.35 12.68 -1.04
CA VAL A 78 1.70 12.93 -1.56
C VAL A 78 2.35 14.01 -0.71
N ALA A 79 3.50 13.66 -0.13
CA ALA A 79 4.40 14.58 0.51
C ALA A 79 5.44 15.07 -0.52
N PRO A 80 5.56 16.39 -0.76
CA PRO A 80 6.58 16.92 -1.68
C PRO A 80 7.98 16.73 -1.11
N GLY A 81 8.92 16.38 -1.99
CA GLY A 81 10.29 15.94 -1.64
C GLY A 81 11.26 16.96 -1.06
N ASP A 82 10.84 18.20 -0.87
CA ASP A 82 11.69 19.23 -0.26
C ASP A 82 11.82 19.07 1.26
N ALA A 83 11.03 18.17 1.87
CA ALA A 83 11.07 17.83 3.30
C ALA A 83 12.15 16.78 3.68
N GLY A 84 13.24 16.66 2.91
CA GLY A 84 14.37 15.80 3.26
C GLY A 84 14.05 14.30 3.34
N GLY A 85 13.02 13.84 2.63
CA GLY A 85 12.54 12.45 2.69
C GLY A 85 11.73 12.11 3.93
N TYR A 86 11.34 13.10 4.73
CA TYR A 86 10.44 12.92 5.87
C TYR A 86 9.01 13.34 5.48
N ALA A 87 8.04 12.45 5.63
CA ALA A 87 6.64 12.79 5.41
C ALA A 87 6.18 13.80 6.48
N PRO A 88 5.47 14.88 6.11
CA PRO A 88 4.87 15.79 7.08
C PRO A 88 3.94 15.06 8.04
N ALA A 89 3.88 15.52 9.30
CA ALA A 89 2.96 14.96 10.29
C ALA A 89 1.49 15.01 9.83
N SER A 90 1.12 16.00 9.00
CA SER A 90 -0.23 16.11 8.43
C SER A 90 -0.57 14.96 7.46
N SER A 91 0.42 14.35 6.81
CA SER A 91 0.22 13.18 5.97
C SER A 91 -0.12 11.94 6.81
N THR A 92 0.53 11.77 7.96
CA THR A 92 0.23 10.69 8.90
C THR A 92 -1.11 10.91 9.61
N GLU A 93 -1.46 12.14 9.98
CA GLU A 93 -2.78 12.46 10.56
C GLU A 93 -3.93 12.17 9.57
N ALA A 94 -3.75 12.49 8.29
CA ALA A 94 -4.73 12.19 7.25
C ALA A 94 -4.88 10.67 7.04
N LEU A 95 -3.78 9.92 7.12
CA LEU A 95 -3.79 8.47 7.06
C LEU A 95 -4.52 7.88 8.28
N ASP A 96 -4.21 8.31 9.50
CA ASP A 96 -4.86 7.84 10.73
C ASP A 96 -6.37 8.07 10.70
N ALA A 97 -6.80 9.25 10.23
CA ALA A 97 -8.20 9.57 10.04
C ALA A 97 -8.86 8.65 9.01
N TYR A 98 -8.18 8.34 7.91
CA TYR A 98 -8.66 7.42 6.89
C TYR A 98 -8.77 5.98 7.41
N LEU A 99 -7.73 5.47 8.10
CA LEU A 99 -7.71 4.14 8.70
C LEU A 99 -8.85 3.98 9.72
N SER A 100 -9.10 5.01 10.52
CA SER A 100 -10.23 5.05 11.46
C SER A 100 -11.58 5.00 10.72
N ALA A 101 -11.72 5.73 9.61
CA ALA A 101 -12.96 5.79 8.83
C ALA A 101 -13.33 4.47 8.14
N ILE A 102 -12.34 3.63 7.79
CA ILE A 102 -12.57 2.30 7.22
C ILE A 102 -12.57 1.18 8.28
N GLU A 103 -12.54 1.56 9.56
CA GLU A 103 -12.41 0.65 10.71
C GLU A 103 -11.27 -0.36 10.50
N ALA A 104 -10.11 0.15 10.09
CA ALA A 104 -8.92 -0.68 9.88
C ALA A 104 -8.59 -1.47 11.15
N GLY A 105 -8.55 -2.79 11.02
CA GLY A 105 -8.08 -3.67 12.08
C GLY A 105 -6.59 -3.46 12.36
N ALA A 106 -6.11 -4.10 13.43
CA ALA A 106 -4.69 -4.08 13.76
C ALA A 106 -3.85 -4.64 12.59
N PRO A 107 -2.61 -4.15 12.40
CA PRO A 107 -1.66 -4.77 11.50
C PRO A 107 -1.51 -6.27 11.79
N MET A 108 -1.55 -7.07 10.74
CA MET A 108 -1.32 -8.51 10.81
C MET A 108 0.10 -8.80 11.30
N SER A 109 0.26 -9.92 12.01
CA SER A 109 1.58 -10.50 12.22
C SER A 109 2.19 -10.94 10.88
N ALA A 110 3.52 -11.12 10.85
CA ALA A 110 4.22 -11.58 9.64
C ALA A 110 3.68 -12.92 9.11
N GLU A 111 3.33 -13.85 10.00
CA GLU A 111 2.79 -15.16 9.64
C GLU A 111 1.38 -15.06 9.03
N GLU A 112 0.52 -14.23 9.62
CA GLU A 112 -0.83 -13.96 9.10
C GLU A 112 -0.79 -13.26 7.75
N GLU A 113 0.11 -12.28 7.58
CA GLU A 113 0.30 -11.59 6.31
C GLU A 113 0.74 -12.56 5.21
N VAL A 114 1.78 -13.36 5.43
CA VAL A 114 2.29 -14.31 4.43
C VAL A 114 1.18 -15.25 3.98
N LYS A 115 0.41 -15.80 4.93
CA LYS A 115 -0.73 -16.66 4.63
C LYS A 115 -1.78 -15.94 3.79
N ALA A 116 -2.16 -14.71 4.18
CA ALA A 116 -3.16 -13.93 3.44
C ALA A 116 -2.70 -13.61 2.01
N LEU A 117 -1.42 -13.24 1.82
CA LEU A 117 -0.86 -12.97 0.49
C LEU A 117 -0.76 -14.23 -0.36
N ASP A 118 -0.42 -15.38 0.23
CA ASP A 118 -0.41 -16.67 -0.46
C ASP A 118 -1.80 -17.09 -0.95
N GLU A 119 -2.82 -16.93 -0.12
CA GLU A 119 -4.22 -17.19 -0.50
C GLU A 119 -4.62 -16.34 -1.71
N ILE A 120 -4.25 -15.06 -1.72
CA ILE A 120 -4.49 -14.17 -2.86
C ILE A 120 -3.76 -14.64 -4.13
N ARG A 121 -2.47 -14.95 -4.03
CA ARG A 121 -1.67 -15.44 -5.18
C ARG A 121 -2.17 -16.77 -5.73
N GLN A 122 -2.76 -17.61 -4.89
CA GLN A 122 -3.39 -18.86 -5.33
C GLN A 122 -4.70 -18.58 -6.07
N LYS A 123 -5.50 -17.62 -5.57
CA LYS A 123 -6.75 -17.21 -6.20
C LYS A 123 -6.50 -16.60 -7.59
N ASP A 124 -5.47 -15.76 -7.74
CA ASP A 124 -5.14 -15.10 -9.02
C ASP A 124 -4.56 -16.04 -10.09
N ARG A 125 -4.13 -17.25 -9.71
CA ARG A 125 -3.63 -18.26 -10.64
C ARG A 125 -4.70 -19.21 -11.17
N LYS A 126 -5.91 -19.16 -10.61
CA LYS A 126 -7.02 -20.07 -10.92
C LYS A 126 -8.02 -19.41 -11.87
#